data_AF-A0A3S9VX26-F1
#
_entry.id   AF-A0A3S9VX26-F1
#
_cell.length_a   1.000
_cell.length_b   1.000
_cell.length_c   1.000
_cell.angle_alpha   90.00
_cell.angle_beta   90.00
_cell.angle_gamma   90.00
#
_symmetry.space_group_name_H-M   'P 1'
#
loop_
_entity.id
_entity.type
_entity.pdbx_description
1 polymer ?
#
loop_
_entity_poly.entity_id
_entity_poly.type
_entity_poly.pdbx_seq_one_letter_code
_entity_poly.pdbx_strand_id
1 'polypeptide(L)'
;MRKIAANYILLPGFEFVKNGYVVLKDGMVVDVVNTGGEIREIPCLEFYGGMLVDDRVRQHIVWSPGDPIREKILQLYRENKACGNGLALIQGADFSHFIWTPESRIIHLR
;
A
#
# COMPACT_ATOMS: atom_id res chain seq x y z
N MET A 1 0.58 1.19 19.09
CA MET A 1 0.68 2.02 17.87
C MET A 1 1.80 1.42 17.02
N ARG A 2 1.50 1.07 15.77
CA ARG A 2 2.44 0.41 14.85
C ARG A 2 2.74 1.37 13.70
N LYS A 3 3.98 1.38 13.20
CA LYS A 3 4.39 2.24 12.08
C LYS A 3 5.01 1.37 11.00
N ILE A 4 4.55 1.52 9.76
CA ILE A 4 4.98 0.68 8.65
C ILE A 4 5.38 1.55 7.47
N ALA A 5 6.66 1.53 7.13
CA ALA A 5 7.21 2.14 5.93
C ALA A 5 7.16 1.20 4.73
N ALA A 6 7.02 1.78 3.54
CA ALA A 6 7.15 1.06 2.28
C ALA A 6 7.65 1.98 1.15
N ASN A 7 8.10 1.37 0.05
CA ASN A 7 8.52 2.12 -1.12
C ASN A 7 7.39 2.95 -1.72
N TYR A 8 6.18 2.42 -1.68
CA TYR A 8 4.98 3.06 -2.21
C TYR A 8 3.81 2.86 -1.25
N ILE A 9 2.94 3.86 -1.13
CA ILE A 9 1.71 3.77 -0.35
C ILE A 9 0.58 4.32 -1.21
N LEU A 10 -0.44 3.50 -1.41
CA LEU A 10 -1.65 3.85 -2.15
C LEU A 10 -2.87 3.43 -1.34
N LEU A 11 -3.38 4.38 -0.54
CA LEU A 11 -4.53 4.17 0.34
C LEU A 11 -5.69 5.10 0.00
N PRO A 12 -6.93 4.63 0.18
CA PRO A 12 -8.12 5.45 -0.04
C PRO A 12 -8.10 6.70 0.86
N GLY A 13 -8.41 7.86 0.27
CA GLY A 13 -8.44 9.14 1.00
C GLY A 13 -7.08 9.80 1.23
N PHE A 14 -5.98 9.17 0.81
CA PHE A 14 -4.63 9.73 0.91
C PHE A 14 -4.03 9.94 -0.48
N GLU A 15 -3.10 10.89 -0.58
CA GLU A 15 -2.28 11.03 -1.79
C GLU A 15 -1.34 9.82 -1.94
N PHE A 16 -0.92 9.56 -3.18
CA PHE A 16 0.08 8.54 -3.45
C PHE A 16 1.45 8.97 -2.90
N VAL A 17 2.01 8.16 -1.99
CA VAL A 17 3.28 8.47 -1.32
C VAL A 17 4.39 7.53 -1.76
N LYS A 18 5.57 8.09 -2.03
CA LYS A 18 6.81 7.34 -2.26
C LYS A 18 7.69 7.41 -1.01
N ASN A 19 8.24 6.28 -0.60
CA ASN A 19 9.13 6.13 0.57
C ASN A 19 8.54 6.73 1.86
N GLY A 20 7.24 6.59 2.06
CA GLY A 20 6.55 7.06 3.26
C GLY A 20 6.33 5.96 4.29
N TYR A 21 5.54 6.28 5.31
CA TYR A 21 5.04 5.29 6.26
C TYR A 21 3.60 5.56 6.68
N VAL A 22 2.93 4.51 7.14
CA VAL A 22 1.59 4.57 7.70
C VAL A 22 1.65 4.42 9.21
N VAL A 23 0.75 5.10 9.91
CA VAL A 23 0.55 4.97 11.36
C VAL A 23 -0.72 4.17 11.60
N LEU A 24 -0.60 3.10 12.37
CA LEU A 24 -1.72 2.26 12.77
C LEU A 24 -2.03 2.39 14.26
N LYS A 25 -3.32 2.52 14.57
CA LYS A 25 -3.88 2.43 15.92
C LYS A 25 -4.97 1.37 15.91
N ASP A 26 -4.83 0.36 16.76
CA ASP A 26 -5.78 -0.77 16.88
C ASP A 26 -6.09 -1.45 15.54
N GLY A 27 -5.06 -1.61 14.68
CA GLY A 27 -5.17 -2.20 13.35
C GLY A 27 -5.67 -1.25 12.25
N MET A 28 -6.09 -0.04 12.61
CA MET A 28 -6.64 0.95 11.67
C MET A 28 -5.59 1.96 11.26
N VAL A 29 -5.54 2.29 9.97
CA VAL A 29 -4.72 3.39 9.46
C VAL A 29 -5.31 4.70 9.97
N VAL A 30 -4.53 5.44 10.75
CA VAL A 30 -4.90 6.77 11.26
C VAL A 30 -4.17 7.90 10.56
N ASP A 31 -3.03 7.60 9.92
CA ASP A 31 -2.24 8.59 9.20
C ASP A 31 -1.33 7.95 8.13
N VAL A 32 -1.00 8.73 7.11
CA VAL A 32 -0.02 8.41 6.07
C VAL A 32 0.97 9.56 5.96
N VAL A 33 2.21 9.31 6.33
CA VAL A 33 3.26 10.32 6.39
C VAL A 33 4.15 10.23 5.16
N ASN A 34 4.17 11.31 4.39
CA ASN A 34 5.14 11.51 3.32
C ASN A 34 6.44 12.10 3.90
N THR A 35 7.53 11.35 3.79
CA THR A 35 8.84 11.73 4.32
C THR A 35 9.63 12.63 3.37
N GLY A 36 9.13 12.87 2.15
CA GLY A 36 9.87 13.57 1.11
C GLY A 36 11.14 12.82 0.64
N GLY A 37 11.28 11.54 0.99
CA GLY A 37 12.50 10.76 0.76
C GLY A 37 13.55 10.88 1.87
N GLU A 38 13.32 11.69 2.90
CA GLU A 38 14.20 11.82 4.06
C GLU A 38 13.65 11.02 5.24
N ILE A 39 14.09 9.77 5.37
CA ILE A 39 13.78 8.95 6.54
C ILE A 39 14.83 9.23 7.62
N ARG A 40 14.43 9.97 8.65
CA ARG A 40 15.17 10.02 9.93
C ARG A 40 14.84 8.77 10.74
N GLU A 41 15.67 8.43 11.72
CA GLU A 41 15.39 7.31 12.61
C GLU A 41 14.06 7.55 13.34
N ILE A 42 13.09 6.65 13.09
CA ILE A 42 11.78 6.68 13.72
C ILE A 42 11.66 5.41 14.58
N PRO A 43 11.43 5.55 15.90
CA PRO A 43 11.30 4.40 16.79
C PRO A 43 10.22 3.42 16.33
N CYS A 44 10.58 2.13 16.33
CA CYS A 44 9.70 1.01 16.01
C CYS A 44 9.08 1.09 14.60
N LEU A 45 9.79 1.69 13.63
CA LEU A 45 9.38 1.70 12.24
C LEU A 45 9.74 0.38 11.56
N GLU A 46 8.73 -0.38 11.15
CA GLU A 46 8.93 -1.55 10.29
C GLU A 46 9.07 -1.10 8.83
N PHE A 47 9.92 -1.75 8.05
CA PHE A 47 10.08 -1.45 6.63
C PHE A 47 9.74 -2.67 5.77
N TYR A 48 8.91 -2.45 4.75
CA TYR A 48 8.57 -3.47 3.76
C TYR A 48 8.89 -2.99 2.35
N GLY A 49 9.65 -3.80 1.62
CA GLY A 49 9.88 -3.58 0.19
C GLY A 49 8.61 -3.87 -0.62
N GLY A 50 8.04 -2.86 -1.26
CA GLY A 50 6.81 -2.99 -2.05
C GLY A 50 5.83 -1.81 -1.94
N MET A 51 4.56 -2.07 -2.24
CA MET A 51 3.47 -1.09 -2.14
C MET A 51 2.47 -1.48 -1.06
N LEU A 52 2.25 -0.58 -0.09
CA LEU A 52 1.15 -0.70 0.86
C LEU A 52 -0.15 -0.25 0.23
N VAL A 53 -1.17 -1.07 0.40
CA VAL A 53 -2.52 -0.88 -0.12
C VAL A 53 -3.54 -1.32 0.93
N ASP A 54 -4.81 -1.00 0.71
CA ASP A 54 -5.92 -1.48 1.52
C ASP A 54 -6.12 -2.99 1.30
N ASP A 55 -6.40 -3.78 2.35
CA ASP A 55 -6.58 -5.24 2.20
C ASP A 55 -7.70 -5.62 1.23
N ARG A 56 -8.64 -4.72 0.95
CA ARG A 56 -9.66 -4.96 -0.09
C ARG A 56 -9.08 -5.21 -1.46
N VAL A 57 -7.88 -4.68 -1.78
CA VAL A 57 -7.19 -4.96 -3.04
C VAL A 57 -6.95 -6.47 -3.20
N ARG A 58 -6.61 -7.17 -2.13
CA ARG A 58 -6.46 -8.63 -2.11
C ARG A 58 -7.78 -9.36 -2.35
N GLN A 59 -8.89 -8.80 -1.89
CA GLN A 59 -10.20 -9.46 -1.86
C GLN A 59 -11.03 -9.20 -3.13
N HIS A 60 -10.84 -8.05 -3.79
CA HIS A 60 -11.75 -7.57 -4.84
C HIS A 60 -11.10 -7.45 -6.22
N ILE A 61 -9.77 -7.57 -6.34
CA ILE A 61 -9.08 -7.45 -7.63
C ILE A 61 -8.51 -8.80 -8.03
N VAL A 62 -8.92 -9.26 -9.22
CA VAL A 62 -8.26 -10.36 -9.92
C VAL A 62 -7.15 -9.77 -10.79
N TRP A 63 -5.94 -10.26 -10.58
CA TRP A 63 -4.73 -9.79 -11.26
C TRP A 63 -4.31 -10.74 -12.38
N SER A 64 -3.81 -10.17 -13.45
CA SER A 64 -3.21 -10.82 -14.61
C SER A 64 -1.87 -10.14 -14.93
N PRO A 65 -0.86 -10.88 -15.40
CA PRO A 65 0.38 -10.28 -15.88
C PRO A 65 0.11 -9.17 -16.91
N GLY A 66 0.76 -8.01 -16.75
CA GLY A 66 0.55 -6.82 -17.58
C GLY A 66 -0.50 -5.85 -17.05
N ASP A 67 -1.23 -6.19 -15.99
CA ASP A 67 -2.24 -5.29 -15.43
C ASP A 67 -1.63 -3.99 -14.86
N PRO A 68 -2.29 -2.84 -15.11
CA PRO A 68 -1.88 -1.57 -14.54
C PRO A 68 -2.32 -1.47 -13.07
N ILE A 69 -1.35 -1.51 -12.15
CA ILE A 69 -1.60 -1.64 -10.70
C ILE A 69 -2.36 -0.44 -10.14
N ARG A 70 -1.89 0.77 -10.44
CA ARG A 70 -2.44 1.99 -9.83
C ARG A 70 -3.86 2.23 -10.31
N GLU A 71 -4.11 2.03 -11.59
CA GLU A 71 -5.36 2.27 -12.27
C GLU A 71 -6.46 1.35 -11.71
N LYS A 72 -6.19 0.05 -11.60
CA LYS A 72 -7.15 -0.91 -11.00
C LYS A 72 -7.44 -0.61 -9.53
N ILE A 73 -6.42 -0.27 -8.74
CA ILE A 73 -6.61 0.07 -7.32
C ILE A 73 -7.39 1.37 -7.15
N LEU A 74 -7.06 2.40 -7.93
CA LEU A 74 -7.77 3.68 -7.89
C LEU A 74 -9.23 3.53 -8.34
N GLN A 75 -9.51 2.65 -9.30
CA GLN A 75 -10.87 2.32 -9.69
C GLN A 75 -11.63 1.69 -8.51
N LEU A 76 -11.06 0.69 -7.84
CA LEU A 76 -11.66 0.08 -6.64
C LEU A 76 -11.97 1.12 -5.56
N TYR A 77 -11.05 2.06 -5.31
CA TYR A 77 -11.22 3.08 -4.27
C TYR A 77 -12.28 4.14 -4.64
N ARG A 78 -12.50 4.41 -5.93
CA ARG A 78 -13.58 5.32 -6.38
C ARG A 78 -14.95 4.70 -6.22
N GLU A 79 -15.08 3.41 -6.51
CA GLU A 79 -16.35 2.67 -6.44
C GLU A 79 -16.79 2.43 -4.99
N ASN A 80 -15.87 2.45 -4.03
CA ASN A 80 -16.14 2.00 -2.67
C ASN A 80 -15.51 2.93 -1.61
N LYS A 81 -16.31 3.90 -1.12
CA LYS A 81 -15.86 5.04 -0.28
C LYS A 81 -15.37 4.69 1.15
N ALA A 82 -15.59 3.49 1.66
CA ALA A 82 -15.19 3.12 3.02
C ALA A 82 -13.76 2.54 3.02
N CYS A 83 -12.86 2.97 3.92
CA CYS A 83 -11.58 2.29 4.13
C CYS A 83 -11.80 0.88 4.70
N GLY A 84 -11.11 -0.12 4.15
CA GLY A 84 -11.03 -1.45 4.73
C GLY A 84 -10.17 -1.40 6.00
N ASN A 85 -10.58 -2.14 7.03
CA ASN A 85 -9.97 -2.18 8.36
C ASN A 85 -8.59 -2.88 8.40
N GLY A 86 -7.84 -2.93 7.30
CA GLY A 86 -6.59 -3.68 7.20
C GLY A 86 -5.71 -3.26 6.04
N LEU A 87 -4.43 -3.62 6.14
CA LEU A 87 -3.42 -3.34 5.13
C LEU A 87 -2.99 -4.61 4.41
N ALA A 88 -2.61 -4.44 3.15
CA ALA A 88 -1.92 -5.45 2.39
C ALA A 88 -0.67 -4.85 1.73
N LEU A 89 0.28 -5.72 1.42
CA LEU A 89 1.53 -5.40 0.76
C LEU A 89 1.60 -6.11 -0.58
N ILE A 90 1.72 -5.34 -1.65
CA ILE A 90 2.08 -5.87 -2.97
C ILE A 90 3.60 -5.94 -3.06
N GLN A 91 4.13 -7.10 -3.45
CA GLN A 91 5.55 -7.33 -3.70
C GLN A 91 5.76 -8.01 -5.06
N GLY A 92 6.97 -7.92 -5.61
CA GLY A 92 7.36 -8.64 -6.83
C GLY A 92 6.90 -8.01 -8.14
N ALA A 93 6.11 -6.93 -8.08
CA ALA A 93 5.67 -6.17 -9.24
C ALA A 93 6.79 -5.33 -9.86
N ASP A 94 6.61 -4.96 -11.13
CA ASP A 94 7.42 -3.92 -11.76
C ASP A 94 6.93 -2.55 -11.25
N PHE A 95 7.57 -2.05 -10.19
CA PHE A 95 7.26 -0.74 -9.64
C PHE A 95 7.86 0.44 -10.42
N SER A 96 8.70 0.19 -11.43
CA SER A 96 9.15 1.25 -12.34
C SER A 96 8.00 1.70 -13.24
N HIS A 97 7.21 0.73 -13.71
CA HIS A 97 6.05 0.97 -14.58
C HIS A 97 4.70 0.75 -13.89
N PHE A 98 4.70 0.29 -12.63
CA PHE A 98 3.50 -0.11 -11.87
C PHE A 98 2.67 -1.19 -12.56
N ILE A 99 3.35 -2.22 -13.07
CA ILE A 99 2.74 -3.33 -13.79
C ILE A 99 2.78 -4.60 -12.94
N TRP A 100 1.65 -5.32 -12.94
CA TRP A 100 1.56 -6.64 -12.32
C TRP A 100 2.37 -7.67 -13.11
N THR A 101 3.19 -8.45 -12.42
CA THR A 101 4.08 -9.47 -13.01
C THR A 101 3.70 -10.88 -12.52
N PRO A 102 4.18 -11.95 -13.17
CA PRO A 102 3.99 -13.32 -12.67
C PRO A 102 4.55 -13.55 -11.25
N GLU A 103 5.57 -12.80 -10.85
CA GLU A 103 6.20 -12.87 -9.53
C GLU A 103 5.46 -12.03 -8.47
N SER A 104 4.46 -11.26 -8.91
CA SER A 104 3.70 -10.38 -8.03
C SER A 104 2.83 -11.17 -7.05
N ARG A 105 2.80 -10.72 -5.81
CA ARG A 105 2.00 -11.32 -4.73
C ARG A 105 1.47 -10.26 -3.77
N ILE A 106 0.36 -10.58 -3.11
CA ILE A 106 -0.25 -9.72 -2.08
C ILE A 106 -0.19 -10.44 -0.73
N ILE A 107 0.37 -9.76 0.27
CA ILE A 107 0.51 -10.27 1.63
C ILE A 107 -0.37 -9.43 2.54
N HIS A 108 -1.21 -10.10 3.33
CA HIS A 108 -2.01 -9.42 4.36
C HIS A 108 -1.11 -9.01 5.54
N LEU A 109 -1.20 -7.75 5.97
CA LEU A 109 -0.47 -7.21 7.12
C LEU A 109 -1.47 -7.01 8.27
N ARG A 110 -1.36 -7.87 9.29
CA ARG A 110 -2.19 -7.85 10.52
C ARG A 110 -1.85 -6.69 11.44
#